data_AF-A0A0K8SQC8-F1
#
_entry.id   AF-A0A0K8SQC8-F1
#
_cell.length_a   1.000
_cell.length_b   1.000
_cell.length_c   1.000
_cell.angle_alpha   90.00
_cell.angle_beta   90.00
_cell.angle_gamma   90.00
#
_symmetry.space_group_name_H-M   'P 1'
#
loop_
_entity.id
_entity.type
_entity.pdbx_description
1 polymer ?
#
loop_
_entity_poly.entity_id
_entity_poly.type
_entity_poly.pdbx_seq_one_letter_code
_entity_poly.pdbx_strand_id
1 'polypeptide(L)'
;MPPPPPGFGPTAAKSEAPTGPIQSPAPPPRVQEADPPAPATVMEALEQRLAKFQQQEESAKAEGNSSKARRMGRIVKQYQDAIKLHRAGKPFPVDELPTPPGFAPIPVSGVSSAVPVGPSLTLSPGKRLEPASPSSSSPATPQRSPLPSLKGVEGTKQEKQLKLLLQKQKQFKEAALKAKQDGNLQLAKEYLRQYKSFDPLIEAAQGGFPVDLTTLPATPGSSQVIEKEYEIVKMTDCLPGTTSEMYNQLITDLHQQLKLCMETRAHFKAIGDVANANKFEQLAVSSKKDLDTVKIACNKDEPIPKFHYERRTFDIVRCNTDLTDNEMEISILQGVNYNVPNPKEIDTYVRFEFPAPNNEEPKRDKTSTVYNTNNPAYDAKFMISIPRSNRNFQRLFRRHALKLEVWSKGGFLRSDSMVGTVNVKLLPLETKCTVHDSFDLMDGRKPLGGKLEVKIRIRHPIQSKQVEQLQEKWLVVD
;
A
#
# COMPACT_ATOMS: atom_id res chain seq x y z
N MET A 1 -66.23 41.91 -27.12
CA MET A 1 -66.26 43.21 -26.41
C MET A 1 -67.48 43.19 -25.49
N PRO A 2 -67.26 43.39 -24.19
CA PRO A 2 -67.66 44.66 -23.58
C PRO A 2 -66.50 45.39 -22.85
N PRO A 3 -66.58 46.73 -22.70
CA PRO A 3 -65.57 47.60 -22.06
C PRO A 3 -65.83 47.79 -20.53
N PRO A 4 -64.93 48.49 -19.77
CA PRO A 4 -64.60 48.17 -18.38
C PRO A 4 -65.30 49.08 -17.33
N PRO A 5 -65.20 48.72 -16.02
CA PRO A 5 -65.34 49.68 -14.93
C PRO A 5 -64.04 49.84 -14.09
N PRO A 6 -63.95 50.91 -13.27
CA PRO A 6 -62.72 51.67 -13.09
C PRO A 6 -61.98 51.45 -11.75
N GLY A 7 -60.70 51.82 -11.75
CA GLY A 7 -60.04 52.58 -10.68
C GLY A 7 -59.74 51.86 -9.35
N PHE A 8 -58.51 51.37 -9.21
CA PHE A 8 -57.91 51.05 -7.91
C PHE A 8 -57.38 52.33 -7.24
N GLY A 9 -57.88 52.62 -6.04
CA GLY A 9 -57.37 53.60 -5.08
C GLY A 9 -57.82 53.22 -3.66
N PRO A 10 -57.03 53.48 -2.62
CA PRO A 10 -56.82 52.55 -1.51
C PRO A 10 -57.80 52.78 -0.34
N THR A 11 -58.32 51.70 0.24
CA THR A 11 -59.04 51.74 1.52
C THR A 11 -58.19 51.11 2.62
N ALA A 12 -57.84 51.98 3.57
CA ALA A 12 -57.25 51.64 4.85
C ALA A 12 -58.25 50.90 5.74
N ALA A 13 -57.80 49.81 6.37
CA ALA A 13 -58.40 49.27 7.57
C ALA A 13 -57.30 49.15 8.64
N LYS A 14 -57.47 49.91 9.72
CA LYS A 14 -56.71 49.77 10.97
C LYS A 14 -57.16 48.50 11.68
N SER A 15 -56.20 47.69 12.12
CA SER A 15 -56.27 46.97 13.40
C SER A 15 -54.84 46.69 13.85
N GLU A 16 -54.48 47.34 14.95
CA GLU A 16 -53.21 47.21 15.68
C GLU A 16 -52.99 45.78 16.16
N ALA A 17 -51.82 45.23 15.87
CA ALA A 17 -51.24 44.09 16.57
C ALA A 17 -49.94 44.58 17.24
N PRO A 18 -49.68 44.27 18.53
CA PRO A 18 -48.49 44.76 19.21
C PRO A 18 -47.26 43.98 18.78
N THR A 19 -46.25 44.71 18.30
CA THR A 19 -44.89 44.23 18.08
C THR A 19 -44.19 44.05 19.42
N GLY A 20 -43.97 42.80 19.82
CA GLY A 20 -43.10 42.44 20.94
C GLY A 20 -42.15 41.31 20.49
N PRO A 21 -40.84 41.39 20.77
CA PRO A 21 -39.88 40.38 20.31
C PRO A 21 -40.10 39.06 21.07
N ILE A 22 -40.39 37.99 20.33
CA ILE A 22 -40.46 36.63 20.84
C ILE A 22 -39.02 36.21 21.20
N GLN A 23 -38.72 36.25 22.50
CA GLN A 23 -37.51 35.66 23.08
C GLN A 23 -37.62 34.14 23.03
N SER A 24 -36.74 33.50 22.27
CA SER A 24 -36.47 32.08 22.38
C SER A 24 -35.81 31.77 23.74
N PRO A 25 -36.12 30.65 24.42
CA PRO A 25 -35.56 30.36 25.73
C PRO A 25 -34.03 30.16 25.63
N ALA A 26 -33.29 30.88 26.48
CA ALA A 26 -31.85 30.73 26.61
C ALA A 26 -31.46 29.29 27.02
N PRO A 27 -30.32 28.76 26.55
CA PRO A 27 -29.81 27.48 27.02
C PRO A 27 -29.51 27.57 28.53
N PRO A 28 -29.69 26.47 29.30
CA PRO A 28 -29.44 26.49 30.74
C PRO A 28 -27.97 26.85 31.02
N PRO A 29 -27.68 27.58 32.10
CA PRO A 29 -26.33 28.00 32.43
C PRO A 29 -25.45 26.76 32.62
N ARG A 30 -24.37 26.70 31.84
CA ARG A 30 -23.29 25.73 32.03
C ARG A 30 -22.66 26.03 33.38
N VAL A 31 -22.94 25.19 34.38
CA VAL A 31 -22.17 25.14 35.62
C VAL A 31 -20.69 25.02 35.23
N GLN A 32 -19.94 26.10 35.45
CA GLN A 32 -18.49 26.05 35.47
C GLN A 32 -18.13 25.25 36.72
N GLU A 33 -17.91 23.95 36.53
CA GLU A 33 -17.27 23.14 37.57
C GLU A 33 -15.87 23.69 37.77
N ALA A 34 -15.59 24.12 39.00
CA ALA A 34 -14.27 24.59 39.41
C ALA A 34 -13.20 23.57 39.02
N ASP A 35 -12.10 24.07 38.45
CA ASP A 35 -10.97 23.23 38.06
C ASP A 35 -10.45 22.46 39.29
N PRO A 36 -10.37 21.11 39.23
CA PRO A 36 -9.91 20.32 40.35
C PRO A 36 -8.42 20.57 40.63
N PRO A 37 -7.98 20.40 41.90
CA PRO A 37 -6.59 20.63 42.29
C PRO A 37 -5.63 19.75 41.47
N ALA A 38 -4.49 20.33 41.08
CA ALA A 38 -3.47 19.62 40.30
C ALA A 38 -3.00 18.36 41.06
N PRO A 39 -3.12 17.16 40.48
CA PRO A 39 -2.82 15.91 41.18
C PRO A 39 -1.31 15.79 41.44
N ALA A 40 -0.93 15.43 42.66
CA ALA A 40 0.48 15.28 43.04
C ALA A 40 1.07 13.93 42.61
N THR A 41 0.21 12.95 42.28
CA THR A 41 0.61 11.59 41.90
C THR A 41 -0.16 11.05 40.70
N VAL A 42 0.46 10.10 39.97
CA VAL A 42 -0.16 9.40 38.84
C VAL A 42 -1.46 8.68 39.26
N MET A 43 -1.48 8.11 40.47
CA MET A 43 -2.64 7.40 41.00
C MET A 43 -3.82 8.35 41.27
N GLU A 44 -3.55 9.49 41.90
CA GLU A 44 -4.56 10.51 42.17
C GLU A 44 -5.15 11.07 40.87
N ALA A 45 -4.31 11.32 39.86
CA ALA A 45 -4.77 11.76 38.55
C ALA A 45 -5.72 10.75 37.88
N LEU A 46 -5.43 9.44 37.99
CA LEU A 46 -6.28 8.38 37.43
C LEU A 46 -7.61 8.26 38.18
N GLU A 47 -7.59 8.36 39.52
CA GLU A 47 -8.79 8.25 40.36
C GLU A 47 -9.72 9.46 40.20
N GLN A 48 -9.18 10.69 40.17
CA GLN A 48 -9.97 11.91 39.92
C GLN A 48 -10.69 11.86 38.57
N ARG A 49 -9.99 11.40 37.52
CA ARG A 49 -10.56 11.28 36.17
C ARG A 49 -11.61 10.18 36.07
N LEU A 50 -11.38 9.05 36.75
CA LEU A 50 -12.36 7.97 36.85
C LEU A 50 -13.66 8.47 37.48
N ALA A 51 -13.58 9.21 38.59
CA ALA A 51 -14.75 9.78 39.25
C ALA A 51 -15.53 10.72 38.33
N LYS A 52 -14.82 11.54 37.53
CA LYS A 52 -15.45 12.44 36.56
C LYS A 52 -16.24 11.69 35.49
N PHE A 53 -15.67 10.62 34.93
CA PHE A 53 -16.36 9.83 33.91
C PHE A 53 -17.51 8.99 34.47
N GLN A 54 -17.43 8.54 35.73
CA GLN A 54 -18.54 7.89 36.42
C GLN A 54 -19.72 8.86 36.61
N GLN A 55 -19.45 10.09 37.06
CA GLN A 55 -20.48 11.13 37.18
C GLN A 55 -21.15 11.43 35.82
N GLN A 56 -20.36 11.50 34.74
CA GLN A 56 -20.89 11.70 33.38
C GLN A 56 -21.70 10.50 32.88
N GLU A 57 -21.35 9.27 33.28
CA GLU A 57 -22.12 8.07 32.99
C GLU A 57 -23.48 8.10 33.71
N GLU A 58 -23.50 8.45 34.99
CA GLU A 58 -24.72 8.54 35.80
C GLU A 58 -25.64 9.65 35.30
N SER A 59 -25.10 10.85 35.02
CA SER A 59 -25.86 11.94 34.40
C SER A 59 -26.47 11.51 33.06
N ALA A 60 -25.70 10.80 32.22
CA ALA A 60 -26.20 10.30 30.95
C ALA A 60 -27.29 9.22 31.10
N LYS A 61 -27.24 8.41 32.17
CA LYS A 61 -28.31 7.45 32.50
C LYS A 61 -29.57 8.16 32.99
N ALA A 62 -29.42 9.17 33.86
CA ALA A 62 -30.53 9.98 34.36
C ALA A 62 -31.22 10.80 33.25
N GLU A 63 -30.44 11.31 32.30
CA GLU A 63 -30.90 12.00 31.07
C GLU A 63 -31.56 11.05 30.05
N GLY A 64 -31.57 9.73 30.28
CA GLY A 64 -32.09 8.74 29.32
C GLY A 64 -31.22 8.55 28.07
N ASN A 65 -30.02 9.12 28.02
CA ASN A 65 -29.12 9.05 26.87
C ASN A 65 -28.28 7.76 26.90
N SER A 66 -28.91 6.65 26.49
CA SER A 66 -28.30 5.30 26.46
C SER A 66 -26.97 5.24 25.69
N SER A 67 -26.86 5.96 24.58
CA SER A 67 -25.64 6.00 23.76
C SER A 67 -24.47 6.67 24.49
N LYS A 68 -24.72 7.80 25.16
CA LYS A 68 -23.73 8.53 25.97
C LYS A 68 -23.34 7.72 27.21
N ALA A 69 -24.30 7.10 27.90
CA ALA A 69 -24.04 6.22 29.04
C ALA A 69 -23.13 5.04 28.67
N ARG A 70 -23.41 4.36 27.55
CA ARG A 70 -22.56 3.25 27.05
C ARG A 70 -21.14 3.73 26.67
N ARG A 71 -21.01 4.93 26.11
CA ARG A 71 -19.69 5.52 25.79
C ARG A 71 -18.90 5.82 27.06
N MET A 72 -19.53 6.47 28.04
CA MET A 72 -18.88 6.82 29.31
C MET A 72 -18.53 5.56 30.11
N GLY A 73 -19.40 4.55 30.17
CA GLY A 73 -19.10 3.29 30.84
C GLY A 73 -17.90 2.53 30.24
N ARG A 74 -17.66 2.63 28.92
CA ARG A 74 -16.43 2.09 28.31
C ARG A 74 -15.18 2.83 28.79
N ILE A 75 -15.26 4.15 28.87
CA ILE A 75 -14.15 5.00 29.35
C ILE A 75 -13.86 4.74 30.83
N VAL A 76 -14.89 4.59 31.67
CA VAL A 76 -14.75 4.21 33.08
C VAL A 76 -14.00 2.90 33.21
N LYS A 77 -14.33 1.89 32.40
CA LYS A 77 -13.64 0.59 32.40
C LYS A 77 -12.16 0.71 32.01
N GLN A 78 -11.83 1.54 31.01
CA GLN A 78 -10.44 1.79 30.61
C GLN A 78 -9.63 2.42 31.77
N TYR A 79 -10.20 3.37 32.50
CA TYR A 79 -9.56 3.95 33.68
C TYR A 79 -9.42 2.94 34.82
N GLN A 80 -10.40 2.07 35.06
CA GLN A 80 -10.30 0.99 36.05
C GLN A 80 -9.16 0.02 35.73
N ASP A 81 -9.00 -0.35 34.46
CA ASP A 81 -7.94 -1.26 34.03
C ASP A 81 -6.56 -0.59 34.09
N ALA A 82 -6.46 0.70 33.78
CA ALA A 82 -5.23 1.49 33.98
C ALA A 82 -4.83 1.57 35.47
N ILE A 83 -5.78 1.79 36.38
CA ILE A 83 -5.52 1.79 37.82
C ILE A 83 -5.04 0.42 38.29
N LYS A 84 -5.62 -0.68 37.80
CA LYS A 84 -5.16 -2.04 38.13
C LYS A 84 -3.73 -2.29 37.65
N LEU A 85 -3.40 -1.88 36.43
CA LEU A 85 -2.04 -2.02 35.87
C LEU A 85 -1.02 -1.18 36.66
N HIS A 86 -1.37 0.07 36.98
CA HIS A 86 -0.52 0.95 37.79
C HIS A 86 -0.30 0.40 39.21
N ARG A 87 -1.35 -0.10 39.89
CA ARG A 87 -1.22 -0.77 41.20
C ARG A 87 -0.38 -2.06 41.12
N ALA A 88 -0.38 -2.73 39.97
CA ALA A 88 0.45 -3.91 39.72
C ALA A 88 1.89 -3.58 39.27
N GLY A 89 2.28 -2.30 39.23
CA GLY A 89 3.61 -1.86 38.77
C GLY A 89 3.88 -2.09 37.28
N LYS A 90 2.84 -2.35 36.48
CA LYS A 90 2.95 -2.59 35.04
C LYS A 90 2.71 -1.29 34.26
N PRO A 91 3.42 -1.07 33.15
CA PRO A 91 3.14 0.07 32.27
C PRO A 91 1.71 -0.04 31.70
N PHE A 92 0.99 1.07 31.66
CA PHE A 92 -0.37 1.17 31.10
C PHE A 92 -0.40 2.19 29.96
N PRO A 93 -1.30 2.04 28.97
CA PRO A 93 -1.34 2.92 27.80
C PRO A 93 -1.94 4.29 28.17
N VAL A 94 -1.08 5.24 28.53
CA VAL A 94 -1.47 6.63 28.88
C VAL A 94 -2.16 7.32 27.71
N ASP A 95 -1.72 7.05 26.48
CA ASP A 95 -2.23 7.67 25.25
C ASP A 95 -3.67 7.24 24.89
N GLU A 96 -4.15 6.13 25.45
CA GLU A 96 -5.51 5.63 25.21
C GLU A 96 -6.54 6.17 26.22
N LEU A 97 -6.10 6.89 27.26
CA LEU A 97 -6.97 7.43 28.30
C LEU A 97 -7.46 8.84 27.91
N PRO A 98 -8.76 9.04 27.65
CA PRO A 98 -9.27 10.36 27.28
C PRO A 98 -9.19 11.31 28.48
N THR A 99 -8.67 12.52 28.26
CA THR A 99 -8.56 13.55 29.31
C THR A 99 -9.79 14.48 29.24
N PRO A 100 -10.57 14.64 30.33
CA PRO A 100 -11.66 15.61 30.36
C PRO A 100 -11.14 17.04 30.19
N PRO A 101 -11.92 17.96 29.58
CA PRO A 101 -11.57 19.37 29.53
C PRO A 101 -11.31 19.93 30.94
N GLY A 102 -10.20 20.66 31.13
CA GLY A 102 -9.80 21.24 32.43
C GLY A 102 -8.83 20.40 33.27
N PHE A 103 -8.54 19.15 32.91
CA PHE A 103 -7.62 18.29 33.66
C PHE A 103 -6.18 18.36 33.10
N ALA A 104 -5.20 18.68 33.95
CA ALA A 104 -3.77 18.65 33.61
C ALA A 104 -3.30 17.22 33.25
N PRO A 105 -2.31 17.06 32.35
CA PRO A 105 -1.80 15.75 31.93
C PRO A 105 -1.27 14.92 33.12
N ILE A 106 -1.37 13.60 33.02
CA ILE A 106 -0.93 12.68 34.08
C ILE A 106 0.59 12.86 34.26
N PRO A 107 1.10 13.13 35.47
CA PRO A 107 2.52 13.35 35.71
C PRO A 107 3.29 12.03 35.66
N VAL A 108 3.51 11.49 34.46
CA VAL A 108 4.43 10.36 34.25
C VAL A 108 5.85 10.91 34.15
N SER A 109 6.74 10.46 35.04
CA SER A 109 8.14 10.90 35.06
C SER A 109 8.84 10.51 33.75
N GLY A 110 9.05 11.50 32.90
CA GLY A 110 10.00 11.41 31.78
C GLY A 110 9.44 11.64 30.38
N VAL A 111 8.67 12.70 30.12
CA VAL A 111 8.85 13.56 28.93
C VAL A 111 8.26 14.94 29.25
N SER A 112 9.11 15.96 29.31
CA SER A 112 8.67 17.35 29.27
C SER A 112 8.59 17.78 27.81
N SER A 113 7.40 18.14 27.32
CA SER A 113 7.21 19.30 26.43
C SER A 113 5.73 19.53 26.14
N ALA A 114 5.36 20.79 26.25
CA ALA A 114 4.05 21.35 25.98
C ALA A 114 3.68 21.30 24.49
N VAL A 115 2.46 20.82 24.24
CA VAL A 115 1.53 21.23 23.17
C VAL A 115 0.13 21.17 23.77
N PRO A 116 -0.87 21.85 23.18
CA PRO A 116 -1.97 21.04 22.65
C PRO A 116 -2.47 21.54 21.28
N VAL A 117 -2.39 20.76 20.20
CA VAL A 117 -3.32 19.72 19.67
C VAL A 117 -4.83 20.01 19.71
N GLY A 118 -5.42 20.15 18.52
CA GLY A 118 -6.77 19.69 18.19
C GLY A 118 -6.71 18.33 17.46
N PRO A 119 -7.72 17.43 17.59
CA PRO A 119 -7.52 15.99 17.40
C PRO A 119 -8.12 15.40 16.12
N SER A 120 -7.51 14.28 15.72
CA SER A 120 -7.84 13.43 14.57
C SER A 120 -8.44 12.08 15.01
N LEU A 121 -9.57 11.74 14.39
CA LEU A 121 -9.95 10.49 13.68
C LEU A 121 -9.64 9.06 14.21
N THR A 122 -10.54 8.16 13.75
CA THR A 122 -10.40 6.70 13.46
C THR A 122 -10.55 5.67 14.59
N LEU A 123 -10.97 4.41 14.40
CA LEU A 123 -11.79 3.62 13.43
C LEU A 123 -11.81 2.15 13.93
N SER A 124 -12.82 1.38 13.49
CA SER A 124 -12.78 -0.06 13.13
C SER A 124 -13.25 -1.19 14.08
N PRO A 125 -13.79 -2.29 13.51
CA PRO A 125 -14.77 -3.20 14.14
C PRO A 125 -14.27 -4.64 14.34
N GLY A 126 -14.79 -5.31 15.39
CA GLY A 126 -14.49 -6.69 15.76
C GLY A 126 -15.44 -7.73 15.15
N LYS A 127 -14.85 -8.86 14.74
CA LYS A 127 -15.43 -10.09 14.17
C LYS A 127 -16.09 -10.92 15.29
N ARG A 128 -17.35 -11.35 15.12
CA ARG A 128 -18.12 -12.20 16.05
C ARG A 128 -18.39 -13.56 15.40
N LEU A 129 -18.10 -14.64 16.14
CA LEU A 129 -18.49 -16.02 15.85
C LEU A 129 -19.80 -16.30 16.61
N GLU A 130 -20.78 -16.92 15.95
CA GLU A 130 -22.02 -17.44 16.55
C GLU A 130 -22.07 -18.97 16.40
N PRO A 131 -22.73 -19.69 17.33
CA PRO A 131 -22.83 -21.14 17.36
C PRO A 131 -24.07 -21.67 16.60
N ALA A 132 -23.96 -22.87 16.01
CA ALA A 132 -25.08 -23.56 15.36
C ALA A 132 -25.24 -24.98 15.91
N SER A 133 -26.49 -25.39 16.13
CA SER A 133 -26.96 -26.77 16.34
C SER A 133 -28.42 -26.87 15.85
N PRO A 134 -29.07 -28.05 15.78
CA PRO A 134 -29.01 -28.99 14.64
C PRO A 134 -30.40 -29.40 14.09
N SER A 135 -30.46 -29.97 12.87
CA SER A 135 -31.59 -30.76 12.35
C SER A 135 -31.10 -31.59 11.14
N SER A 136 -30.92 -32.92 11.28
CA SER A 136 -31.90 -34.01 11.13
C SER A 136 -32.19 -34.42 9.68
N SER A 137 -31.44 -35.41 9.16
CA SER A 137 -31.96 -36.57 8.42
C SER A 137 -30.87 -37.63 8.25
N SER A 138 -31.23 -38.89 8.48
CA SER A 138 -30.45 -40.12 8.26
C SER A 138 -31.31 -41.06 7.39
N PRO A 139 -30.94 -42.32 7.09
CA PRO A 139 -29.62 -42.97 6.94
C PRO A 139 -29.54 -43.85 5.65
N ALA A 140 -28.33 -44.23 5.23
CA ALA A 140 -28.11 -45.54 4.60
C ALA A 140 -26.65 -46.01 4.78
N THR A 141 -26.50 -47.13 5.46
CA THR A 141 -25.33 -48.05 5.52
C THR A 141 -25.87 -49.44 5.13
N PRO A 142 -25.08 -50.51 4.89
CA PRO A 142 -23.62 -50.69 5.07
C PRO A 142 -22.92 -51.41 3.90
N GLN A 143 -21.58 -51.47 3.90
CA GLN A 143 -20.91 -52.77 3.71
C GLN A 143 -19.46 -52.80 4.21
N ARG A 144 -19.15 -53.91 4.88
CA ARG A 144 -17.92 -54.30 5.57
C ARG A 144 -16.91 -54.91 4.58
N SER A 145 -15.64 -54.50 4.70
CA SER A 145 -14.35 -55.26 4.69
C SER A 145 -14.21 -56.51 3.78
N PRO A 146 -13.05 -56.78 3.13
CA PRO A 146 -11.78 -56.96 3.86
C PRO A 146 -10.49 -56.51 3.16
N LEU A 147 -9.47 -56.25 3.99
CA LEU A 147 -8.06 -56.16 3.62
C LEU A 147 -7.54 -57.53 3.15
N PRO A 148 -6.63 -57.58 2.17
CA PRO A 148 -5.39 -58.34 2.40
C PRO A 148 -4.11 -57.63 1.92
N SER A 149 -3.13 -57.62 2.84
CA SER A 149 -1.69 -57.84 2.68
C SER A 149 -0.86 -57.11 1.60
N LEU A 150 -0.02 -56.20 2.10
CA LEU A 150 1.45 -56.18 2.01
C LEU A 150 2.13 -56.58 0.67
N LYS A 151 2.71 -55.59 -0.02
CA LYS A 151 4.17 -55.41 -0.24
C LYS A 151 4.41 -54.36 -1.34
N GLY A 152 5.15 -53.30 -1.02
CA GLY A 152 5.62 -52.32 -2.02
C GLY A 152 6.13 -51.04 -1.36
N VAL A 153 7.45 -50.93 -1.28
CA VAL A 153 8.22 -49.89 -0.60
C VAL A 153 8.06 -48.54 -1.30
N GLU A 154 7.23 -47.64 -0.77
CA GLU A 154 7.42 -46.20 -0.90
C GLU A 154 6.85 -45.50 0.33
N GLY A 155 7.73 -44.87 1.11
CA GLY A 155 7.35 -44.15 2.33
C GLY A 155 6.23 -43.15 2.09
N THR A 156 5.34 -43.03 3.07
CA THR A 156 4.25 -42.05 3.08
C THR A 156 4.79 -40.64 2.78
N LYS A 157 3.98 -39.76 2.19
CA LYS A 157 4.37 -38.36 1.86
C LYS A 157 5.02 -37.65 3.06
N GLN A 158 4.59 -38.02 4.27
CA GLN A 158 5.09 -37.59 5.56
C GLN A 158 6.53 -38.07 5.83
N GLU A 159 6.84 -39.34 5.55
CA GLU A 159 8.18 -39.90 5.71
C GLU A 159 9.18 -39.27 4.72
N LYS A 160 8.74 -39.02 3.48
CA LYS A 160 9.55 -38.28 2.49
C LYS A 160 9.81 -36.83 2.96
N GLN A 161 8.84 -36.18 3.57
CA GLN A 161 8.97 -34.82 4.13
C GLN A 161 9.90 -34.77 5.34
N LEU A 162 9.77 -35.71 6.28
CA LEU A 162 10.66 -35.81 7.44
C LEU A 162 12.11 -36.06 7.02
N LYS A 163 12.32 -36.95 6.04
CA LYS A 163 13.65 -37.24 5.48
C LYS A 163 14.29 -35.99 4.86
N LEU A 164 13.51 -35.18 4.14
CA LEU A 164 13.98 -33.93 3.55
C LEU A 164 14.40 -32.91 4.62
N LEU A 165 13.59 -32.73 5.66
CA LEU A 165 13.88 -31.80 6.77
C LEU A 165 15.16 -32.21 7.50
N LEU A 166 15.33 -33.50 7.80
CA LEU A 166 16.55 -34.03 8.43
C LEU A 166 17.79 -33.88 7.53
N GLN A 167 17.64 -34.10 6.22
CA GLN A 167 18.73 -33.90 5.25
C GLN A 167 19.16 -32.43 5.19
N LYS A 168 18.21 -31.51 5.11
CA LYS A 168 18.50 -30.06 5.10
C LYS A 168 19.13 -29.61 6.41
N GLN A 169 18.60 -30.05 7.54
CA GLN A 169 19.18 -29.78 8.86
C GLN A 169 20.64 -30.25 8.93
N LYS A 170 20.94 -31.47 8.46
CA LYS A 170 22.32 -31.99 8.42
C LYS A 170 23.26 -31.10 7.58
N GLN A 171 22.79 -30.62 6.43
CA GLN A 171 23.58 -29.72 5.57
C GLN A 171 23.92 -28.39 6.26
N PHE A 172 22.98 -27.79 7.00
CA PHE A 172 23.25 -26.59 7.80
C PHE A 172 24.27 -26.83 8.92
N LYS A 173 24.24 -28.00 9.54
CA LYS A 173 25.23 -28.40 10.56
C LYS A 173 26.63 -28.55 9.96
N GLU A 174 26.75 -29.22 8.83
CA GLU A 174 28.03 -29.40 8.12
C GLU A 174 28.60 -28.06 7.64
N ALA A 175 27.76 -27.19 7.08
CA ALA A 175 28.17 -25.86 6.65
C ALA A 175 28.63 -24.97 7.81
N ALA A 176 27.97 -25.06 8.98
CA ALA A 176 28.40 -24.36 10.19
C ALA A 176 29.78 -24.84 10.67
N LEU A 177 30.04 -26.15 10.61
CA LEU A 177 31.33 -26.73 10.99
C LEU A 177 32.44 -26.31 10.02
N LYS A 178 32.16 -26.31 8.70
CA LYS A 178 33.10 -25.83 7.69
C LYS A 178 33.41 -24.35 7.86
N ALA A 179 32.40 -23.49 8.02
CA ALA A 179 32.60 -22.06 8.29
C ALA A 179 33.40 -21.79 9.58
N LYS A 180 33.26 -22.65 10.59
CA LYS A 180 34.08 -22.60 11.81
C LYS A 180 35.54 -23.00 11.55
N GLN A 181 35.79 -24.02 10.73
CA GLN A 181 37.13 -24.44 10.32
C GLN A 181 37.83 -23.37 9.48
N ASP A 182 37.08 -22.70 8.61
CA ASP A 182 37.54 -21.61 7.74
C ASP A 182 37.73 -20.27 8.49
N GLY A 183 37.54 -20.24 9.81
CA GLY A 183 37.72 -19.05 10.65
C GLY A 183 36.60 -18.00 10.57
N ASN A 184 35.55 -18.24 9.77
CA ASN A 184 34.41 -17.33 9.64
C ASN A 184 33.34 -17.59 10.71
N LEU A 185 33.61 -17.11 11.93
CA LEU A 185 32.75 -17.31 13.10
C LEU A 185 31.34 -16.70 12.96
N GLN A 186 31.18 -15.61 12.20
CA GLN A 186 29.86 -14.98 11.99
C GLN A 186 28.98 -15.84 11.08
N LEU A 187 29.55 -16.36 10.00
CA LEU A 187 28.85 -17.26 9.09
C LEU A 187 28.48 -18.59 9.78
N ALA A 188 29.37 -19.11 10.63
CA ALA A 188 29.09 -20.31 11.43
C ALA A 188 27.91 -20.11 12.40
N LYS A 189 27.79 -18.93 13.03
CA LYS A 189 26.65 -18.59 13.90
C LYS A 189 25.33 -18.52 13.14
N GLU A 190 25.34 -17.94 11.95
CA GLU A 190 24.15 -17.85 11.09
C GLU A 190 23.67 -19.23 10.65
N TYR A 191 24.58 -20.10 10.18
CA TYR A 191 24.23 -21.48 9.83
C TYR A 191 23.73 -22.29 11.04
N LEU A 192 24.24 -22.04 12.24
CA LEU A 192 23.70 -22.66 13.46
C LEU A 192 22.31 -22.14 13.83
N ARG A 193 22.02 -20.86 13.62
CA ARG A 193 20.67 -20.30 13.82
C ARG A 193 19.67 -20.94 12.87
N GLN A 194 20.07 -21.12 11.61
CA GLN A 194 19.25 -21.79 10.60
C GLN A 194 19.10 -23.29 10.91
N TYR A 195 20.17 -24.00 11.30
CA TYR A 195 20.09 -25.39 11.80
C TYR A 195 19.03 -25.59 12.89
N LYS A 196 18.98 -24.69 13.88
CA LYS A 196 18.01 -24.75 14.98
C LYS A 196 16.57 -24.44 14.57
N SER A 197 16.38 -23.64 13.51
CA SER A 197 15.03 -23.34 13.01
C SER A 197 14.31 -24.57 12.40
N PHE A 198 15.04 -25.65 12.11
CA PHE A 198 14.43 -26.91 11.66
C PHE A 198 13.83 -27.74 12.80
N ASP A 199 14.20 -27.51 14.07
CA ASP A 199 13.74 -28.34 15.20
C ASP A 199 12.20 -28.32 15.34
N PRO A 200 11.51 -27.15 15.33
CA PRO A 200 10.05 -27.11 15.41
C PRO A 200 9.36 -27.73 14.18
N LEU A 201 10.01 -27.66 13.01
CA LEU A 201 9.49 -28.22 11.76
C LEU A 201 9.61 -29.75 11.74
N ILE A 202 10.70 -30.28 12.26
CA ILE A 202 10.91 -31.73 12.42
C ILE A 202 9.93 -32.28 13.46
N GLU A 203 9.75 -31.60 14.58
CA GLU A 203 8.78 -31.98 15.62
C GLU A 203 7.34 -31.97 15.08
N ALA A 204 6.96 -30.93 14.33
CA ALA A 204 5.65 -30.87 13.68
C ALA A 204 5.45 -31.98 12.63
N ALA A 205 6.48 -32.29 11.85
CA ALA A 205 6.45 -33.39 10.87
C ALA A 205 6.38 -34.77 11.54
N GLN A 206 7.05 -34.97 12.67
CA GLN A 206 6.94 -36.20 13.48
C GLN A 206 5.56 -36.33 14.13
N GLY A 207 4.95 -35.21 14.54
CA GLY A 207 3.59 -35.15 15.08
C GLY A 207 2.47 -35.30 14.03
N GLY A 208 2.80 -35.47 12.74
CA GLY A 208 1.84 -35.69 11.67
C GLY A 208 1.16 -34.43 11.13
N PHE A 209 1.66 -33.24 11.46
CA PHE A 209 1.13 -31.97 10.94
C PHE A 209 1.78 -31.59 9.61
N PRO A 210 1.01 -31.04 8.64
CA PRO A 210 1.56 -30.56 7.38
C PRO A 210 2.44 -29.34 7.61
N VAL A 211 3.73 -29.46 7.30
CA VAL A 211 4.70 -28.35 7.41
C VAL A 211 4.75 -27.59 6.08
N ASP A 212 4.60 -26.26 6.15
CA ASP A 212 4.75 -25.37 5.00
C ASP A 212 6.24 -25.29 4.59
N LEU A 213 6.55 -25.77 3.39
CA LEU A 213 7.91 -25.86 2.86
C LEU A 213 8.39 -24.52 2.25
N THR A 214 7.52 -23.52 2.15
CA THR A 214 7.83 -22.21 1.56
C THR A 214 8.61 -21.28 2.49
N THR A 215 8.68 -21.61 3.78
CA THR A 215 9.43 -20.85 4.79
C THR A 215 10.85 -21.39 5.03
N LEU A 216 11.31 -22.38 4.26
CA LEU A 216 12.61 -22.99 4.46
C LEU A 216 13.75 -22.09 3.96
N PRO A 217 14.81 -21.86 4.76
CA PRO A 217 15.97 -21.12 4.29
C PRO A 217 16.67 -21.89 3.17
N ALA A 218 17.12 -21.15 2.15
CA ALA A 218 17.86 -21.70 1.03
C ALA A 218 19.14 -22.39 1.53
N THR A 219 19.48 -23.53 0.96
CA THR A 219 20.59 -24.40 1.38
C THR A 219 21.92 -23.63 1.51
N PRO A 220 22.76 -23.88 2.53
CA PRO A 220 24.08 -23.28 2.64
C PRO A 220 24.90 -23.59 1.39
N GLY A 221 25.39 -22.54 0.73
CA GLY A 221 26.02 -22.64 -0.59
C GLY A 221 25.15 -22.04 -1.70
N SER A 222 23.83 -22.04 -1.60
CA SER A 222 22.96 -21.40 -2.61
C SER A 222 22.75 -19.90 -2.40
N SER A 223 23.46 -19.25 -1.48
CA SER A 223 23.50 -17.77 -1.38
C SER A 223 24.84 -17.16 -1.76
N GLN A 224 25.85 -18.00 -2.05
CA GLN A 224 27.12 -17.58 -2.66
C GLN A 224 27.47 -18.40 -3.91
N VAL A 225 26.55 -19.28 -4.39
CA VAL A 225 26.67 -20.05 -5.64
C VAL A 225 25.42 -19.87 -6.53
N ILE A 226 24.61 -18.83 -6.33
CA ILE A 226 23.66 -18.42 -7.40
C ILE A 226 24.43 -17.95 -8.64
N GLU A 227 25.73 -17.69 -8.53
CA GLU A 227 26.58 -17.40 -9.69
C GLU A 227 26.88 -18.60 -10.59
N LYS A 228 26.55 -19.86 -10.26
CA LYS A 228 26.93 -21.01 -11.13
C LYS A 228 25.92 -22.16 -11.21
N GLU A 229 24.63 -21.86 -11.35
CA GLU A 229 23.70 -22.81 -11.98
C GLU A 229 23.33 -22.28 -13.36
N TYR A 230 24.31 -22.33 -14.27
CA TYR A 230 24.09 -22.01 -15.67
C TYR A 230 23.37 -23.18 -16.31
N GLU A 231 22.11 -22.99 -16.66
CA GLU A 231 21.46 -23.81 -17.67
C GLU A 231 22.10 -23.42 -19.01
N ILE A 232 23.15 -24.15 -19.43
CA ILE A 232 23.76 -24.00 -20.75
C ILE A 232 22.68 -24.38 -21.77
N VAL A 233 21.97 -23.38 -22.29
CA VAL A 233 21.05 -23.57 -23.41
C VAL A 233 21.91 -23.97 -24.61
N LYS A 234 21.82 -25.24 -25.03
CA LYS A 234 22.62 -25.77 -26.13
C LYS A 234 22.23 -25.08 -27.43
N MET A 235 23.21 -24.89 -28.32
CA MET A 235 23.11 -24.27 -29.64
C MET A 235 21.88 -24.71 -30.48
N THR A 236 21.45 -25.97 -30.30
CA THR A 236 20.30 -26.58 -31.00
C THR A 236 18.94 -26.05 -30.58
N ASP A 237 18.83 -25.39 -29.43
CA ASP A 237 17.54 -24.98 -28.88
C ASP A 237 17.16 -23.53 -29.29
N CYS A 238 18.01 -22.82 -30.04
CA CYS A 238 17.81 -21.37 -30.26
C CYS A 238 18.00 -20.84 -31.69
N LEU A 239 18.79 -21.46 -32.57
CA LEU A 239 19.07 -20.88 -33.90
C LEU A 239 18.94 -21.90 -35.04
N PRO A 240 17.80 -21.93 -35.76
CA PRO A 240 17.75 -22.52 -37.09
C PRO A 240 18.32 -21.51 -38.11
N GLY A 241 19.39 -21.87 -38.83
CA GLY A 241 19.89 -20.99 -39.90
C GLY A 241 21.30 -21.30 -40.42
N THR A 242 21.65 -20.61 -41.49
CA THR A 242 23.00 -20.56 -42.08
C THR A 242 24.00 -19.87 -41.14
N THR A 243 25.31 -20.06 -41.37
CA THR A 243 26.38 -19.41 -40.58
C THR A 243 26.25 -17.88 -40.52
N SER A 244 25.82 -17.26 -41.62
CA SER A 244 25.59 -15.81 -41.71
C SER A 244 24.41 -15.36 -40.84
N GLU A 245 23.31 -16.11 -40.82
CA GLU A 245 22.15 -15.82 -39.97
C GLU A 245 22.49 -15.96 -38.49
N MET A 246 23.29 -16.96 -38.13
CA MET A 246 23.80 -17.12 -36.76
C MET A 246 24.66 -15.92 -36.33
N TYR A 247 25.59 -15.46 -37.17
CA TYR A 247 26.39 -14.27 -36.88
C TYR A 247 25.53 -13.02 -36.66
N ASN A 248 24.55 -12.79 -37.54
CA ASN A 248 23.64 -11.65 -37.43
C ASN A 248 22.83 -11.68 -36.12
N GLN A 249 22.39 -12.88 -35.70
CA GLN A 249 21.66 -13.01 -34.45
C GLN A 249 22.56 -12.74 -33.23
N LEU A 250 23.77 -13.32 -33.19
CA LEU A 250 24.73 -13.08 -32.10
C LEU A 250 25.09 -11.59 -31.96
N ILE A 251 25.31 -10.91 -33.10
CA ILE A 251 25.58 -9.47 -33.13
C ILE A 251 24.39 -8.69 -32.58
N THR A 252 23.17 -9.06 -32.99
CA THR A 252 21.92 -8.43 -32.53
C THR A 252 21.72 -8.60 -31.02
N ASP A 253 21.90 -9.83 -30.52
CA ASP A 253 21.80 -10.15 -29.08
C ASP A 253 22.80 -9.34 -28.26
N LEU A 254 24.08 -9.29 -28.70
CA LEU A 254 25.14 -8.53 -28.02
C LEU A 254 24.89 -7.02 -28.08
N HIS A 255 24.34 -6.50 -29.18
CA HIS A 255 23.91 -5.10 -29.27
C HIS A 255 22.79 -4.78 -28.29
N GLN A 256 21.79 -5.67 -28.17
CA GLN A 256 20.69 -5.50 -27.22
C GLN A 256 21.19 -5.55 -25.77
N GLN A 257 22.09 -6.48 -25.43
CA GLN A 257 22.74 -6.56 -24.11
C GLN A 257 23.53 -5.29 -23.79
N LEU A 258 24.30 -4.76 -24.76
CA LEU A 258 25.05 -3.53 -24.58
C LEU A 258 24.11 -2.34 -24.32
N LYS A 259 23.05 -2.21 -25.11
CA LYS A 259 22.04 -1.16 -24.94
C LYS A 259 21.41 -1.22 -23.54
N LEU A 260 20.99 -2.41 -23.12
CA LEU A 260 20.44 -2.65 -21.78
C LEU A 260 21.42 -2.23 -20.68
N CYS A 261 22.70 -2.62 -20.78
CA CYS A 261 23.71 -2.23 -19.81
C CYS A 261 23.89 -0.72 -19.73
N MET A 262 23.95 -0.04 -20.87
CA MET A 262 24.16 1.41 -20.92
C MET A 262 22.97 2.18 -20.34
N GLU A 263 21.74 1.79 -20.70
CA GLU A 263 20.51 2.38 -20.16
C GLU A 263 20.38 2.14 -18.65
N THR A 264 20.64 0.90 -18.21
CA THR A 264 20.54 0.52 -16.80
C THR A 264 21.63 1.19 -15.95
N ARG A 265 22.86 1.31 -16.48
CA ARG A 265 23.93 2.08 -15.85
C ARG A 265 23.55 3.55 -15.70
N ALA A 266 23.06 4.18 -16.77
CA ALA A 266 22.68 5.59 -16.76
C ALA A 266 21.61 5.84 -15.68
N HIS A 267 20.66 4.91 -15.57
CA HIS A 267 19.64 4.90 -14.51
C HIS A 267 20.25 4.79 -13.11
N PHE A 268 21.12 3.80 -12.85
CA PHE A 268 21.78 3.64 -11.55
C PHE A 268 22.65 4.85 -11.16
N LYS A 269 23.33 5.45 -12.14
CA LYS A 269 24.09 6.69 -11.95
C LYS A 269 23.17 7.86 -11.57
N ALA A 270 22.02 7.98 -12.22
CA ALA A 270 21.05 9.05 -11.94
C ALA A 270 20.41 8.94 -10.54
N ILE A 271 20.29 7.72 -9.98
CA ILE A 271 19.82 7.52 -8.59
C ILE A 271 20.93 7.60 -7.54
N GLY A 272 22.18 7.77 -7.95
CA GLY A 272 23.34 7.79 -7.05
C GLY A 272 23.80 6.41 -6.57
N ASP A 273 23.35 5.32 -7.20
CA ASP A 273 23.83 3.97 -6.91
C ASP A 273 25.07 3.66 -7.76
N VAL A 274 26.20 4.17 -7.29
CA VAL A 274 27.49 4.05 -7.98
C VAL A 274 27.95 2.60 -8.09
N ALA A 275 27.61 1.76 -7.12
CA ALA A 275 28.01 0.35 -7.11
C ALA A 275 27.35 -0.42 -8.26
N ASN A 276 26.03 -0.32 -8.40
CA ASN A 276 25.33 -0.97 -9.50
C ASN A 276 25.66 -0.32 -10.86
N ALA A 277 25.84 1.01 -10.90
CA ALA A 277 26.30 1.68 -12.13
C ALA A 277 27.66 1.13 -12.61
N ASN A 278 28.61 0.89 -11.70
CA ASN A 278 29.90 0.30 -12.05
C ASN A 278 29.77 -1.17 -12.48
N LYS A 279 28.88 -1.94 -11.85
CA LYS A 279 28.59 -3.32 -12.27
C LYS A 279 28.08 -3.38 -13.72
N PHE A 280 27.11 -2.53 -14.07
CA PHE A 280 26.58 -2.47 -15.44
C PHE A 280 27.58 -1.87 -16.45
N GLU A 281 28.50 -0.99 -16.02
CA GLU A 281 29.63 -0.56 -16.87
C GLU A 281 30.55 -1.73 -17.20
N GLN A 282 30.92 -2.56 -16.22
CA GLN A 282 31.77 -3.74 -16.45
C GLN A 282 31.08 -4.74 -17.38
N LEU A 283 29.77 -4.95 -17.21
CA LEU A 283 28.97 -5.78 -18.12
C LEU A 283 28.93 -5.20 -19.53
N ALA A 284 28.78 -3.89 -19.70
CA ALA A 284 28.84 -3.24 -21.01
C ALA A 284 30.20 -3.45 -21.68
N VAL A 285 31.30 -3.29 -20.93
CA VAL A 285 32.66 -3.51 -21.44
C VAL A 285 32.87 -4.96 -21.88
N SER A 286 32.39 -5.93 -21.10
CA SER A 286 32.45 -7.36 -21.46
C SER A 286 31.64 -7.65 -22.73
N SER A 287 30.36 -7.25 -22.78
CA SER A 287 29.52 -7.48 -23.95
C SER A 287 30.03 -6.78 -25.21
N LYS A 288 30.67 -5.60 -25.06
CA LYS A 288 31.33 -4.93 -26.17
C LYS A 288 32.53 -5.73 -26.69
N LYS A 289 33.35 -6.28 -25.80
CA LYS A 289 34.47 -7.15 -26.18
C LYS A 289 33.98 -8.39 -26.93
N ASP A 290 32.90 -9.01 -26.47
CA ASP A 290 32.30 -10.18 -27.11
C ASP A 290 31.76 -9.80 -28.50
N LEU A 291 31.07 -8.65 -28.60
CA LEU A 291 30.57 -8.11 -29.86
C LEU A 291 31.70 -7.87 -30.88
N ASP A 292 32.81 -7.28 -30.43
CA ASP A 292 33.97 -7.02 -31.28
C ASP A 292 34.60 -8.34 -31.74
N THR A 293 34.69 -9.35 -30.86
CA THR A 293 35.17 -10.70 -31.21
C THR A 293 34.31 -11.34 -32.30
N VAL A 294 32.98 -11.35 -32.13
CA VAL A 294 32.04 -11.94 -33.11
C VAL A 294 32.09 -11.19 -34.44
N LYS A 295 32.18 -9.85 -34.42
CA LYS A 295 32.32 -9.05 -35.65
C LYS A 295 33.62 -9.31 -36.38
N ILE A 296 34.74 -9.45 -35.67
CA ILE A 296 36.03 -9.76 -36.27
C ILE A 296 35.99 -11.13 -36.93
N ALA A 297 35.43 -12.14 -36.26
CA ALA A 297 35.29 -13.49 -36.80
C ALA A 297 34.37 -13.50 -38.04
N CYS A 298 33.25 -12.79 -38.00
CA CYS A 298 32.33 -12.63 -39.13
C CYS A 298 33.01 -11.97 -40.34
N ASN A 299 33.81 -10.92 -40.12
CA ASN A 299 34.50 -10.21 -41.21
C ASN A 299 35.65 -11.02 -41.85
N LYS A 300 36.17 -12.02 -41.14
CA LYS A 300 37.25 -12.90 -41.60
C LYS A 300 36.75 -14.23 -42.16
N ASP A 301 35.42 -14.42 -42.24
CA ASP A 301 34.79 -15.70 -42.59
C ASP A 301 35.28 -16.88 -41.73
N GLU A 302 35.63 -16.61 -40.46
CA GLU A 302 36.05 -17.61 -39.49
C GLU A 302 34.82 -18.40 -38.98
N PRO A 303 35.00 -19.62 -38.44
CA PRO A 303 33.91 -20.33 -37.78
C PRO A 303 33.43 -19.56 -36.56
N ILE A 304 32.14 -19.71 -36.24
CA ILE A 304 31.51 -18.98 -35.12
C ILE A 304 32.26 -19.27 -33.82
N PRO A 305 32.66 -18.23 -33.07
CA PRO A 305 33.28 -18.39 -31.76
C PRO A 305 32.42 -19.26 -30.85
N LYS A 306 33.05 -20.03 -29.96
CA LYS A 306 32.30 -20.77 -28.94
C LYS A 306 31.56 -19.78 -28.05
N PHE A 307 30.31 -20.08 -27.75
CA PHE A 307 29.49 -19.24 -26.90
C PHE A 307 28.49 -20.10 -26.13
N HIS A 308 27.97 -19.53 -25.05
CA HIS A 308 26.83 -20.06 -24.32
C HIS A 308 25.93 -18.93 -23.87
N TYR A 309 24.70 -19.29 -23.51
CA TYR A 309 23.77 -18.37 -22.87
C TYR A 309 23.66 -18.66 -21.39
N GLU A 310 23.72 -17.60 -20.59
CA GLU A 310 23.53 -17.63 -19.15
C GLU A 310 22.20 -16.95 -18.81
N ARG A 311 21.43 -17.48 -17.85
CA ARG A 311 20.26 -16.76 -17.34
C ARG A 311 20.71 -15.84 -16.20
N ARG A 312 20.72 -14.52 -16.46
CA ARG A 312 21.11 -13.52 -15.46
C ARG A 312 19.88 -12.81 -14.91
N THR A 313 19.81 -12.70 -13.59
CA THR A 313 18.74 -11.94 -12.90
C THR A 313 19.33 -10.66 -12.34
N PHE A 314 18.73 -9.52 -12.68
CA PHE A 314 19.13 -8.20 -12.22
C PHE A 314 18.02 -7.59 -11.36
N ASP A 315 18.37 -7.12 -10.18
CA ASP A 315 17.47 -6.36 -9.32
C ASP A 315 17.59 -4.87 -9.69
N ILE A 316 16.62 -4.36 -10.45
CA ILE A 316 16.61 -2.98 -10.93
C ILE A 316 15.68 -2.14 -10.06
N VAL A 317 16.27 -1.17 -9.35
CA VAL A 317 15.51 -0.19 -8.57
C VAL A 317 14.82 0.77 -9.53
N ARG A 318 13.49 0.77 -9.61
CA ARG A 318 12.74 1.74 -10.43
C ARG A 318 12.59 3.08 -9.72
N CYS A 319 12.65 4.16 -10.49
CA CYS A 319 12.37 5.52 -10.03
C CYS A 319 12.11 6.47 -11.21
N ASN A 320 11.38 7.55 -10.94
CA ASN A 320 11.21 8.66 -11.87
C ASN A 320 12.28 9.72 -11.60
N THR A 321 13.46 9.61 -12.24
CA THR A 321 14.63 10.47 -11.96
C THR A 321 14.44 11.94 -12.34
N ASP A 322 13.47 12.22 -13.19
CA ASP A 322 13.03 13.55 -13.62
C ASP A 322 12.28 14.32 -12.53
N LEU A 323 11.77 13.64 -11.50
CA LEU A 323 11.08 14.26 -10.37
C LEU A 323 12.03 14.41 -9.17
N THR A 324 11.88 15.47 -8.38
CA THR A 324 12.59 15.57 -7.10
C THR A 324 11.93 14.69 -6.04
N ASP A 325 12.63 14.49 -4.91
CA ASP A 325 12.11 13.61 -3.87
C ASP A 325 10.80 14.10 -3.25
N ASN A 326 10.58 15.42 -3.18
CA ASN A 326 9.40 16.02 -2.55
C ASN A 326 8.35 16.46 -3.57
N GLU A 327 8.37 15.91 -4.79
CA GLU A 327 7.41 16.23 -5.84
C GLU A 327 6.61 15.00 -6.25
N MET A 328 5.32 15.26 -6.51
CA MET A 328 4.41 14.33 -7.13
C MET A 328 3.81 14.99 -8.36
N GLU A 329 3.82 14.27 -9.48
CA GLU A 329 3.16 14.67 -10.71
C GLU A 329 1.81 13.97 -10.81
N ILE A 330 0.75 14.74 -11.05
CA ILE A 330 -0.57 14.25 -11.46
C ILE A 330 -0.79 14.68 -12.90
N SER A 331 -0.96 13.70 -13.78
CA SER A 331 -1.25 13.88 -15.19
C SER A 331 -2.67 13.39 -15.49
N ILE A 332 -3.53 14.30 -15.94
CA ILE A 332 -4.89 14.00 -16.42
C ILE A 332 -4.81 13.97 -17.94
N LEU A 333 -4.85 12.77 -18.52
CA LEU A 333 -4.51 12.57 -19.93
C LEU A 333 -5.72 12.76 -20.81
N GLN A 334 -6.71 11.87 -20.72
CA GLN A 334 -7.88 11.91 -21.58
C GLN A 334 -9.13 11.32 -20.95
N GLY A 335 -10.28 11.83 -21.37
CA GLY A 335 -11.57 11.19 -21.21
C GLY A 335 -11.85 10.23 -22.36
N VAL A 336 -12.45 9.08 -22.07
CA VAL A 336 -12.78 8.05 -23.04
C VAL A 336 -14.29 7.80 -22.99
N ASN A 337 -14.97 8.08 -24.11
CA ASN A 337 -16.38 7.77 -24.33
C ASN A 337 -17.32 8.16 -23.17
N TYR A 338 -17.30 9.43 -22.75
CA TYR A 338 -18.24 9.89 -21.74
C TYR A 338 -19.68 9.67 -22.20
N ASN A 339 -20.47 9.05 -21.32
CA ASN A 339 -21.88 8.77 -21.56
C ASN A 339 -22.71 10.01 -21.20
N VAL A 340 -22.91 10.88 -22.18
CA VAL A 340 -23.59 12.17 -22.03
C VAL A 340 -24.60 12.36 -23.18
N PRO A 341 -25.67 13.14 -22.99
CA PRO A 341 -26.71 13.30 -24.00
C PRO A 341 -26.23 13.95 -25.30
N ASN A 342 -25.23 14.82 -25.23
CA ASN A 342 -24.71 15.61 -26.36
C ASN A 342 -23.21 15.33 -26.60
N PRO A 343 -22.82 14.13 -27.05
CA PRO A 343 -21.42 13.67 -27.04
C PRO A 343 -20.48 14.46 -27.97
N LYS A 344 -21.00 15.15 -28.99
CA LYS A 344 -20.19 15.94 -29.95
C LYS A 344 -20.16 17.44 -29.63
N GLU A 345 -20.92 17.89 -28.65
CA GLU A 345 -21.10 19.31 -28.31
C GLU A 345 -20.75 19.59 -26.86
N ILE A 346 -20.46 18.55 -26.08
CA ILE A 346 -20.12 18.71 -24.67
C ILE A 346 -18.74 19.34 -24.52
N ASP A 347 -18.68 20.36 -23.69
CA ASP A 347 -17.45 20.98 -23.24
C ASP A 347 -17.14 20.47 -21.85
N THR A 348 -15.96 19.89 -21.64
CA THR A 348 -15.61 19.30 -20.35
C THR A 348 -14.28 19.78 -19.82
N TYR A 349 -14.15 19.75 -18.50
CA TYR A 349 -12.89 19.93 -17.79
C TYR A 349 -12.89 19.06 -16.54
N VAL A 350 -11.70 18.76 -16.01
CA VAL A 350 -11.57 17.90 -14.83
C VAL A 350 -11.04 18.73 -13.67
N ARG A 351 -11.68 18.62 -12.51
CA ARG A 351 -11.15 19.12 -11.23
C ARG A 351 -10.53 17.96 -10.49
N PHE A 352 -9.41 18.17 -9.81
CA PHE A 352 -8.90 17.19 -8.86
C PHE A 352 -8.87 17.77 -7.45
N GLU A 353 -8.96 16.87 -6.48
CA GLU A 353 -8.79 17.14 -5.05
C GLU A 353 -7.84 16.10 -4.47
N PHE A 354 -6.64 16.55 -4.11
CA PHE A 354 -5.64 15.74 -3.44
C PHE A 354 -5.74 15.94 -1.92
N PRO A 355 -5.84 14.86 -1.13
CA PRO A 355 -6.03 14.93 0.31
C PRO A 355 -4.82 15.57 1.01
N ALA A 356 -5.07 16.38 2.04
CA ALA A 356 -4.04 16.99 2.88
C ALA A 356 -4.01 16.37 4.29
N PRO A 357 -2.87 16.38 5.01
CA PRO A 357 -2.78 15.88 6.37
C PRO A 357 -3.38 16.88 7.39
N ASN A 358 -3.91 16.40 8.52
CA ASN A 358 -4.24 17.19 9.71
C ASN A 358 -5.01 18.52 9.51
N ASN A 359 -6.28 18.48 9.12
CA ASN A 359 -7.17 19.65 8.94
C ASN A 359 -6.66 20.75 7.99
N GLU A 360 -5.54 20.55 7.31
CA GLU A 360 -5.13 21.39 6.19
C GLU A 360 -6.12 21.23 5.04
N GLU A 361 -6.23 22.26 4.20
CA GLU A 361 -7.12 22.20 3.05
C GLU A 361 -6.59 21.25 1.98
N PRO A 362 -7.44 20.39 1.40
CA PRO A 362 -7.09 19.60 0.23
C PRO A 362 -6.58 20.46 -0.92
N LYS A 363 -5.52 20.01 -1.58
CA LYS A 363 -4.99 20.69 -2.77
C LYS A 363 -5.93 20.46 -3.93
N ARG A 364 -6.46 21.54 -4.50
CA ARG A 364 -7.42 21.52 -5.60
C ARG A 364 -6.89 22.31 -6.79
N ASP A 365 -7.13 21.79 -7.99
CA ASP A 365 -6.88 22.49 -9.24
C ASP A 365 -7.77 21.90 -10.36
N LYS A 366 -7.71 22.46 -11.56
CA LYS A 366 -8.50 22.00 -12.70
C LYS A 366 -7.77 22.10 -14.03
N THR A 367 -8.16 21.26 -14.98
CA THR A 367 -7.70 21.33 -16.36
C THR A 367 -8.30 22.52 -17.10
N SER A 368 -7.73 22.84 -18.26
CA SER A 368 -8.42 23.65 -19.27
C SER A 368 -9.69 22.92 -19.74
N THR A 369 -10.63 23.69 -20.28
CA THR A 369 -11.83 23.13 -20.92
C THR A 369 -11.48 22.65 -22.33
N VAL A 370 -11.85 21.41 -22.62
CA VAL A 370 -11.81 20.84 -23.96
C VAL A 370 -13.23 20.86 -24.50
N TYR A 371 -13.38 21.37 -25.73
CA TYR A 371 -14.68 21.70 -26.30
C TYR A 371 -15.17 20.65 -27.28
N ASN A 372 -16.50 20.51 -27.39
CA ASN A 372 -17.18 19.75 -28.45
C ASN A 372 -16.75 18.28 -28.60
N THR A 373 -16.54 17.56 -27.49
CA THR A 373 -16.16 16.13 -27.55
C THR A 373 -16.40 15.38 -26.23
N ASN A 374 -16.86 14.13 -26.34
CA ASN A 374 -16.93 13.16 -25.24
C ASN A 374 -15.67 12.27 -25.13
N ASN A 375 -14.67 12.50 -25.98
CA ASN A 375 -13.33 11.93 -25.91
C ASN A 375 -12.28 13.05 -25.82
N PRO A 376 -12.31 13.87 -24.74
CA PRO A 376 -11.41 15.00 -24.59
C PRO A 376 -9.98 14.58 -24.26
N ALA A 377 -9.00 15.11 -24.97
CA ALA A 377 -7.58 15.06 -24.59
C ALA A 377 -7.26 16.31 -23.74
N TYR A 378 -7.04 16.11 -22.45
CA TYR A 378 -6.74 17.19 -21.51
C TYR A 378 -5.25 17.49 -21.42
N ASP A 379 -4.41 16.45 -21.48
CA ASP A 379 -2.94 16.50 -21.41
C ASP A 379 -2.38 17.44 -20.33
N ALA A 380 -3.08 17.52 -19.19
CA ALA A 380 -2.79 18.47 -18.13
C ALA A 380 -1.87 17.83 -17.07
N LYS A 381 -0.83 18.55 -16.67
CA LYS A 381 0.13 18.12 -15.63
C LYS A 381 0.13 19.07 -14.46
N PHE A 382 0.06 18.51 -13.25
CA PHE A 382 0.06 19.25 -12.01
C PHE A 382 1.16 18.73 -11.09
N MET A 383 2.00 19.64 -10.60
CA MET A 383 3.07 19.33 -9.66
C MET A 383 2.62 19.69 -8.24
N ILE A 384 2.68 18.71 -7.34
CA ILE A 384 2.30 18.86 -5.93
C ILE A 384 3.52 18.58 -5.06
N SER A 385 3.75 19.46 -4.08
CA SER A 385 4.77 19.25 -3.06
C SER A 385 4.30 18.20 -2.05
N ILE A 386 5.11 17.17 -1.84
CA ILE A 386 4.84 16.04 -0.96
C ILE A 386 5.88 15.97 0.17
N PRO A 387 5.56 16.35 1.42
CA PRO A 387 6.49 16.28 2.53
C PRO A 387 6.65 14.82 3.00
N ARG A 388 7.50 14.05 2.31
CA ARG A 388 7.62 12.58 2.49
C ARG A 388 8.14 12.16 3.86
N SER A 389 8.88 13.00 4.56
CA SER A 389 9.34 12.74 5.93
C SER A 389 8.19 12.80 6.95
N ASN A 390 7.07 13.45 6.61
CA ASN A 390 5.93 13.60 7.51
C ASN A 390 5.10 12.30 7.54
N ARG A 391 5.12 11.62 8.69
CA ARG A 391 4.38 10.36 8.91
C ARG A 391 2.86 10.49 8.72
N ASN A 392 2.28 11.66 8.99
CA ASN A 392 0.86 11.90 8.73
C ASN A 392 0.58 11.97 7.23
N PHE A 393 1.49 12.58 6.46
CA PHE A 393 1.41 12.60 5.01
C PHE A 393 1.57 11.20 4.41
N GLN A 394 2.50 10.39 4.91
CA GLN A 394 2.64 8.99 4.49
C GLN A 394 1.35 8.17 4.70
N ARG A 395 0.62 8.40 5.80
CA ARG A 395 -0.67 7.74 6.07
C ARG A 395 -1.76 8.09 5.04
N LEU A 396 -1.64 9.21 4.32
CA LEU A 396 -2.60 9.59 3.28
C LEU A 396 -2.60 8.57 2.14
N PHE A 397 -1.43 8.10 1.72
CA PHE A 397 -1.30 7.11 0.66
C PHE A 397 -2.02 5.80 0.99
N ARG A 398 -2.07 5.40 2.26
CA ARG A 398 -2.77 4.17 2.68
C ARG A 398 -4.29 4.30 2.70
N ARG A 399 -4.78 5.47 3.12
CA ARG A 399 -6.18 5.63 3.55
C ARG A 399 -7.02 6.42 2.57
N HIS A 400 -6.40 7.25 1.74
CA HIS A 400 -7.10 8.19 0.88
C HIS A 400 -6.87 7.88 -0.61
N ALA A 401 -7.69 8.54 -1.42
CA ALA A 401 -7.64 8.50 -2.87
C ALA A 401 -7.52 9.93 -3.40
N LEU A 402 -6.93 10.08 -4.57
CA LEU A 402 -7.08 11.28 -5.38
C LEU A 402 -8.50 11.28 -5.95
N LYS A 403 -9.28 12.31 -5.63
CA LYS A 403 -10.62 12.49 -6.19
C LYS A 403 -10.52 13.34 -7.45
N LEU A 404 -11.11 12.90 -8.54
CA LEU A 404 -11.27 13.66 -9.77
C LEU A 404 -12.75 13.78 -10.09
N GLU A 405 -13.15 14.95 -10.54
CA GLU A 405 -14.52 15.26 -10.93
C GLU A 405 -14.51 15.78 -12.36
N VAL A 406 -15.23 15.10 -13.25
CA VAL A 406 -15.43 15.55 -14.62
C VAL A 406 -16.65 16.46 -14.63
N TRP A 407 -16.46 17.68 -15.10
CA TRP A 407 -17.49 18.71 -15.17
C TRP A 407 -17.78 19.07 -16.63
N SER A 408 -19.06 19.22 -16.94
CA SER A 408 -19.54 19.83 -18.18
C SER A 408 -19.70 21.33 -17.96
N LYS A 409 -19.09 22.12 -18.83
CA LYS A 409 -19.15 23.57 -18.77
C LYS A 409 -20.52 24.07 -19.22
N GLY A 410 -21.17 24.88 -18.39
CA GLY A 410 -22.43 25.52 -18.72
C GLY A 410 -22.24 26.64 -19.74
N GLY A 411 -23.18 26.77 -20.68
CA GLY A 411 -23.25 27.90 -21.60
C GLY A 411 -23.70 29.20 -20.90
N PHE A 412 -24.05 30.22 -21.68
CA PHE A 412 -24.52 31.50 -21.15
C PHE A 412 -25.69 31.32 -20.16
N LEU A 413 -25.51 31.83 -18.93
CA LEU A 413 -26.46 31.74 -17.80
C LEU A 413 -26.80 30.32 -17.30
N ARG A 414 -26.05 29.29 -17.70
CA ARG A 414 -26.19 27.93 -17.15
C ARG A 414 -25.00 27.61 -16.24
N SER A 415 -25.25 26.97 -15.10
CA SER A 415 -24.17 26.49 -14.23
C SER A 415 -23.51 25.25 -14.84
N ASP A 416 -22.25 25.03 -14.47
CA ASP A 416 -21.57 23.77 -14.76
C ASP A 416 -22.30 22.59 -14.09
N SER A 417 -22.26 21.43 -14.74
CA SER A 417 -22.88 20.20 -14.23
C SER A 417 -21.85 19.09 -14.10
N MET A 418 -21.94 18.30 -13.03
CA MET A 418 -21.01 17.20 -12.81
C MET A 418 -21.39 16.02 -13.71
N VAL A 419 -20.46 15.58 -14.55
CA VAL A 419 -20.61 14.42 -15.42
C VAL A 419 -20.35 13.14 -14.65
N GLY A 420 -19.38 13.14 -13.74
CA GLY A 420 -19.05 11.98 -12.92
C GLY A 420 -17.80 12.18 -12.08
N THR A 421 -17.53 11.21 -11.22
CA THR A 421 -16.38 11.21 -10.30
C THR A 421 -15.51 9.98 -10.50
N VAL A 422 -14.21 10.15 -10.27
CA VAL A 422 -13.20 9.08 -10.31
C VAL A 422 -12.37 9.17 -9.04
N ASN A 423 -12.16 8.04 -8.36
CA ASN A 423 -11.34 7.99 -7.15
C ASN A 423 -10.14 7.06 -7.38
N VAL A 424 -8.95 7.63 -7.52
CA VAL A 424 -7.71 6.87 -7.75
C VAL A 424 -7.04 6.60 -6.40
N LYS A 425 -7.00 5.34 -5.98
CA LYS A 425 -6.36 4.93 -4.72
C LYS A 425 -4.86 5.25 -4.76
N LEU A 426 -4.36 5.89 -3.71
CA LEU A 426 -2.94 6.24 -3.58
C LEU A 426 -2.07 5.09 -3.06
N LEU A 427 -2.68 4.03 -2.52
CA LEU A 427 -1.98 2.90 -1.88
C LEU A 427 -0.89 2.26 -2.76
N PRO A 428 -1.07 2.06 -4.09
CA PRO A 428 -0.02 1.46 -4.91
C PRO A 428 1.29 2.25 -4.93
N LEU A 429 1.26 3.56 -4.64
CA LEU A 429 2.45 4.40 -4.58
C LEU A 429 3.32 4.15 -3.33
N GLU A 430 2.89 3.31 -2.39
CA GLU A 430 3.76 2.85 -1.30
C GLU A 430 4.90 1.97 -1.81
N THR A 431 4.64 1.21 -2.87
CA THR A 431 5.56 0.21 -3.43
C THR A 431 5.90 0.45 -4.90
N LYS A 432 5.17 1.34 -5.60
CA LYS A 432 5.39 1.69 -7.00
C LYS A 432 5.70 3.18 -7.18
N CYS A 433 6.47 3.52 -8.21
CA CYS A 433 6.80 4.91 -8.53
C CYS A 433 5.72 5.58 -9.41
N THR A 434 4.95 4.78 -10.14
CA THR A 434 3.98 5.25 -11.13
C THR A 434 2.70 4.43 -11.05
N VAL A 435 1.57 5.12 -11.03
CA VAL A 435 0.22 4.57 -11.24
C VAL A 435 -0.30 5.18 -12.52
N HIS A 436 -0.59 4.38 -13.53
CA HIS A 436 -1.13 4.85 -14.81
C HIS A 436 -2.20 3.87 -15.25
N ASP A 437 -3.45 4.31 -15.28
CA ASP A 437 -4.59 3.46 -15.62
C ASP A 437 -5.79 4.30 -16.10
N SER A 438 -6.82 3.62 -16.61
CA SER A 438 -8.10 4.19 -17.01
C SER A 438 -9.20 3.77 -16.05
N PHE A 439 -9.85 4.75 -15.42
CA PHE A 439 -10.81 4.53 -14.35
C PHE A 439 -12.23 4.87 -14.81
N ASP A 440 -13.22 4.05 -14.44
CA ASP A 440 -14.62 4.29 -14.79
C ASP A 440 -15.19 5.54 -14.10
N LEU A 441 -15.98 6.32 -14.83
CA LEU A 441 -16.75 7.43 -14.27
C LEU A 441 -17.91 6.91 -13.43
N MET A 442 -18.03 7.44 -12.20
CA MET A 442 -19.01 6.99 -11.20
C MET A 442 -19.88 8.14 -10.68
N ASP A 443 -21.14 7.84 -10.41
CA ASP A 443 -22.04 8.62 -9.54
C ASP A 443 -22.21 7.86 -8.22
N GLY A 444 -21.44 8.26 -7.21
CA GLY A 444 -21.31 7.51 -5.96
C GLY A 444 -20.80 6.08 -6.21
N ARG A 445 -21.70 5.10 -6.21
CA ARG A 445 -21.39 3.68 -6.47
C ARG A 445 -21.84 3.19 -7.84
N LYS A 446 -22.59 4.00 -8.59
CA LYS A 446 -23.17 3.61 -9.88
C LYS A 446 -22.19 3.99 -11.00
N PRO A 447 -21.80 3.06 -11.88
CA PRO A 447 -21.05 3.40 -13.08
C PRO A 447 -21.92 4.19 -14.05
N LEU A 448 -21.41 5.30 -14.57
CA LEU A 448 -22.12 6.17 -15.52
C LEU A 448 -21.82 5.84 -16.97
N GLY A 449 -20.71 5.14 -17.23
CA GLY A 449 -20.18 4.91 -18.57
C GLY A 449 -19.18 5.99 -18.98
N GLY A 450 -18.15 5.55 -19.69
CA GLY A 450 -16.96 6.35 -19.97
C GLY A 450 -15.90 6.23 -18.89
N LYS A 451 -14.66 6.56 -19.25
CA LYS A 451 -13.48 6.44 -18.40
C LYS A 451 -12.64 7.70 -18.41
N LEU A 452 -11.82 7.87 -17.38
CA LEU A 452 -10.78 8.90 -17.32
C LEU A 452 -9.42 8.22 -17.17
N GLU A 453 -8.51 8.53 -18.08
CA GLU A 453 -7.12 8.08 -18.02
C GLU A 453 -6.29 9.04 -17.17
N VAL A 454 -5.68 8.52 -16.11
CA VAL A 454 -4.94 9.31 -15.13
C VAL A 454 -3.59 8.63 -14.86
N LYS A 455 -2.55 9.45 -14.74
CA LYS A 455 -1.20 9.03 -14.39
C LYS A 455 -0.69 9.81 -13.19
N ILE A 456 -0.25 9.12 -12.15
CA ILE A 456 0.35 9.69 -10.95
C ILE A 456 1.78 9.16 -10.83
N ARG A 457 2.75 10.05 -10.64
CA ARG A 457 4.18 9.71 -10.56
C ARG A 457 4.81 10.35 -9.34
N ILE A 458 5.70 9.60 -8.69
CA ILE A 458 6.61 10.07 -7.63
C ILE A 458 8.02 9.56 -7.94
N ARG A 459 9.05 10.28 -7.47
CA ARG A 459 10.45 9.87 -7.71
C ARG A 459 10.74 8.45 -7.21
N HIS A 460 10.48 8.22 -5.93
CA HIS A 460 10.63 6.91 -5.27
C HIS A 460 9.32 6.56 -4.55
N PRO A 461 9.01 5.27 -4.34
CA PRO A 461 7.80 4.90 -3.60
C PRO A 461 7.88 5.39 -2.14
N ILE A 462 6.72 5.50 -1.50
CA ILE A 462 6.63 6.13 -0.18
C ILE A 462 7.23 5.26 0.93
N GLN A 463 7.10 3.93 0.86
CA GLN A 463 7.54 3.04 1.94
C GLN A 463 8.77 2.21 1.59
N SER A 464 8.75 1.51 0.45
CA SER A 464 9.82 0.58 0.06
C SER A 464 10.31 0.90 -1.34
N LYS A 465 11.62 0.77 -1.59
CA LYS A 465 12.15 0.87 -2.95
C LYS A 465 11.44 -0.14 -3.86
N GLN A 466 10.99 0.31 -5.03
CA GLN A 466 10.45 -0.59 -6.04
C GLN A 466 11.64 -1.27 -6.70
N VAL A 467 11.78 -2.57 -6.48
CA VAL A 467 12.81 -3.40 -7.12
C VAL A 467 12.10 -4.34 -8.08
N GLU A 468 12.47 -4.29 -9.34
CA GLU A 468 11.99 -5.22 -10.36
C GLU A 468 13.11 -6.19 -10.71
N GLN A 469 12.77 -7.48 -10.74
CA GLN A 469 13.70 -8.51 -11.18
C GLN A 469 13.62 -8.64 -12.69
N LEU A 470 14.68 -8.25 -13.38
CA LEU A 470 14.82 -8.43 -14.82
C LEU A 470 15.62 -9.71 -15.06
N GLN A 471 14.98 -10.72 -15.66
CA GLN A 471 15.65 -11.94 -16.09
C GLN A 471 15.99 -11.84 -17.57
N GLU A 472 17.29 -11.91 -17.89
CA GLU A 472 17.80 -11.82 -19.25
C GLU A 472 18.56 -13.08 -19.64
N LYS A 473 18.41 -13.46 -20.91
CA LYS A 473 19.23 -14.48 -21.54
C LYS A 473 20.52 -13.80 -22.03
N TRP A 474 21.60 -14.01 -21.30
CA TRP A 474 22.86 -13.32 -21.48
C TRP A 474 23.83 -14.14 -22.34
N LEU A 475 24.15 -13.67 -23.55
CA LEU A 475 25.16 -14.29 -24.40
C LEU A 475 26.56 -13.98 -23.85
N VAL A 476 27.41 -15.00 -23.80
CA VAL A 476 28.84 -14.92 -23.45
C VAL A 476 29.64 -15.67 -24.49
N VAL A 477 30.72 -15.06 -24.96
CA VAL A 477 31.68 -15.67 -25.90
C VAL A 477 32.87 -16.21 -25.10
N ASP A 478 33.25 -17.47 -25.34
CA ASP A 478 34.27 -18.22 -24.59
C ASP A 478 35.73 -17.87 -24.94
#